data_AF-A0AAU4NJN6-F1
#
_entry.id   AF-A0AAU4NJN6-F1
#
_cell.length_a   1.000
_cell.length_b   1.000
_cell.length_c   1.000
_cell.angle_alpha   90.00
_cell.angle_beta   90.00
_cell.angle_gamma   90.00
#
_symmetry.space_group_name_H-M   'P 1'
#
loop_
_entity.id
_entity.type
_entity.pdbx_description
1 polymer ?
#
loop_
_entity_poly.entity_id
_entity_poly.type
_entity_poly.pdbx_seq_one_letter_code
_entity_poly.pdbx_strand_id
1 'polypeptide(L)'
;MASMLDVMNEGHGRANRLNRADDLRMNVEKILAFRREHFETYGLMAANPRSERLIGAAMMLDPSIRADLSGNTIILGINIASGTQLARAAAKIRLLGNRSVVVGIVVNSLSPDWAEWKVPEVDSLFVTSEWGENLYSGLVFGKGAKRCERGLRVGAI
;
A
#
# COMPACT_ATOMS: atom_id res chain seq x y z
N MET A 1 -4.19 -26.90 2.50
CA MET A 1 -4.89 -25.79 3.19
C MET A 1 -3.94 -25.28 4.27
N ALA A 2 -3.52 -24.02 4.22
CA ALA A 2 -2.71 -23.44 5.29
C ALA A 2 -3.57 -23.30 6.56
N SER A 3 -3.05 -23.69 7.71
CA SER A 3 -3.73 -23.47 9.00
C SER A 3 -3.75 -21.97 9.31
N MET A 4 -4.77 -21.50 10.05
CA MET A 4 -4.82 -20.12 10.54
C MET A 4 -3.55 -19.76 11.34
N LEU A 5 -2.97 -20.73 12.05
CA LEU A 5 -1.70 -20.60 12.75
C LEU A 5 -0.53 -20.33 11.78
N ASP A 6 -0.52 -20.95 10.61
CA ASP A 6 0.54 -20.75 9.61
C ASP A 6 0.49 -19.32 9.05
N VAL A 7 -0.71 -18.83 8.73
CA VAL A 7 -0.92 -17.47 8.23
C VAL A 7 -0.53 -16.42 9.28
N MET A 8 -0.85 -16.67 10.56
CA MET A 8 -0.45 -15.79 11.66
C MET A 8 1.07 -15.79 11.87
N ASN A 9 1.71 -16.97 11.86
CA ASN A 9 3.16 -17.10 12.01
C ASN A 9 3.90 -16.43 10.84
N GLU A 10 3.41 -16.61 9.62
CA GLU A 10 3.96 -15.95 8.44
C GLU A 10 3.81 -14.43 8.50
N GLY A 11 2.62 -13.94 8.87
CA GLY A 11 2.37 -12.53 9.07
C GLY A 11 3.27 -11.91 10.15
N HIS A 12 3.49 -12.63 11.25
CA HIS A 12 4.38 -12.21 12.32
C HIS A 12 5.85 -12.17 11.86
N GLY A 13 6.33 -13.22 11.20
CA GLY A 13 7.69 -13.30 10.67
C GLY A 13 7.99 -12.24 9.62
N ARG A 14 7.07 -11.99 8.68
CA ARG A 14 7.21 -10.92 7.66
C ARG A 14 7.25 -9.53 8.30
N ALA A 15 6.40 -9.28 9.29
CA ALA A 15 6.39 -7.98 9.94
C ALA A 15 7.58 -7.76 10.89
N ASN A 16 8.16 -8.81 11.46
CA ASN A 16 9.39 -8.71 12.25
C ASN A 16 10.63 -8.48 11.38
N ARG A 17 10.63 -8.92 10.11
CA ARG A 17 11.71 -8.61 9.16
C ARG A 17 11.88 -7.10 8.96
N LEU A 18 10.80 -6.33 9.01
CA LEU A 18 10.85 -4.86 8.95
C LEU A 18 11.54 -4.19 10.17
N ASN A 19 11.91 -4.94 11.20
CA ASN A 19 12.79 -4.42 12.26
C ASN A 19 14.27 -4.47 11.86
N ARG A 20 14.63 -5.15 10.77
CA ARG A 20 15.98 -5.13 10.19
C ARG A 20 16.13 -3.89 9.31
N ALA A 21 17.24 -3.19 9.46
CA ALA A 21 17.48 -1.93 8.76
C ALA A 21 17.46 -2.10 7.23
N ASP A 22 18.04 -3.19 6.71
CA ASP A 22 18.12 -3.45 5.27
C ASP A 22 16.74 -3.73 4.65
N ASP A 23 15.94 -4.57 5.33
CA ASP A 23 14.57 -4.86 4.91
C ASP A 23 13.70 -3.60 4.96
N LEU A 24 13.84 -2.77 6.00
CA LEU A 24 13.13 -1.49 6.10
C LEU A 24 13.51 -0.58 4.95
N ARG A 25 14.81 -0.40 4.68
CA ARG A 25 15.31 0.45 3.61
C ARG A 25 14.79 0.01 2.25
N MET A 26 14.92 -1.27 1.91
CA MET A 26 14.45 -1.82 0.64
C MET A 26 12.95 -1.57 0.44
N ASN A 27 12.12 -1.78 1.48
CA ASN A 27 10.69 -1.54 1.37
C ASN A 27 10.35 -0.05 1.22
N VAL A 28 11.07 0.84 1.93
CA VAL A 28 10.90 2.29 1.79
C VAL A 28 11.25 2.74 0.37
N GLU A 29 12.38 2.29 -0.17
CA GLU A 29 12.82 2.64 -1.53
C GLU A 29 11.78 2.19 -2.58
N LYS A 30 11.24 0.97 -2.45
CA LYS A 30 10.16 0.47 -3.31
C LYS A 30 8.90 1.33 -3.23
N ILE A 31 8.45 1.65 -2.01
CA ILE A 31 7.26 2.49 -1.79
C ILE A 31 7.46 3.88 -2.39
N LEU A 32 8.65 4.49 -2.21
CA LEU A 32 8.95 5.80 -2.76
C LEU A 32 9.03 5.80 -4.27
N ALA A 33 9.63 4.77 -4.89
CA ALA A 33 9.67 4.63 -6.34
C ALA A 33 8.25 4.54 -6.92
N PHE A 34 7.42 3.65 -6.38
CA PHE A 34 6.03 3.50 -6.80
C PHE A 34 5.20 4.77 -6.59
N ARG A 35 5.39 5.44 -5.45
CA ARG A 35 4.74 6.73 -5.19
C ARG A 35 5.16 7.77 -6.22
N ARG A 36 6.45 7.89 -6.54
CA ARG A 36 6.93 8.87 -7.54
C ARG A 36 6.37 8.60 -8.93
N GLU A 37 6.26 7.34 -9.32
CA GLU A 37 5.76 6.96 -10.65
C GLU A 37 4.26 7.22 -10.82
N HIS A 38 3.45 6.95 -9.80
CA HIS A 38 1.99 6.90 -9.94
C HIS A 38 1.23 7.92 -9.08
N PHE A 39 1.83 8.42 -8.01
CA PHE A 39 1.14 9.11 -6.92
C PHE A 39 2.00 10.24 -6.30
N GLU A 40 2.82 10.92 -7.10
CA GLU A 40 3.86 11.84 -6.62
C GLU A 40 3.33 12.94 -5.66
N THR A 41 2.09 13.38 -5.86
CA THR A 41 1.45 14.44 -5.06
C THR A 41 0.63 13.93 -3.86
N TYR A 42 0.50 12.61 -3.71
CA TYR A 42 -0.32 12.01 -2.66
C TYR A 42 0.40 12.09 -1.31
N GLY A 43 -0.36 12.39 -0.26
CA GLY A 43 0.10 12.28 1.12
C GLY A 43 0.21 10.82 1.57
N LEU A 44 0.90 10.55 2.67
CA LEU A 44 1.01 9.23 3.28
C LEU A 44 0.28 9.18 4.63
N MET A 45 -0.39 8.07 4.90
CA MET A 45 -0.99 7.74 6.19
C MET A 45 -0.68 6.29 6.58
N ALA A 46 -0.35 6.05 7.84
CA ALA A 46 -0.14 4.69 8.34
C ALA A 46 -1.47 4.01 8.68
N ALA A 47 -1.61 2.74 8.31
CA ALA A 47 -2.71 1.88 8.76
C ALA A 47 -2.49 1.30 10.17
N ASN A 48 -1.23 1.23 10.60
CA ASN A 48 -0.82 0.64 11.88
C ASN A 48 0.56 1.18 12.34
N PRO A 49 0.97 0.96 13.61
CA PRO A 49 2.24 1.48 14.13
C PRO A 49 3.50 1.00 13.40
N ARG A 50 3.46 -0.17 12.74
CA ARG A 50 4.60 -0.65 11.95
C ARG A 50 4.74 0.13 10.65
N SER A 51 3.62 0.49 10.02
CA SER A 51 3.61 1.37 8.85
C SER A 51 4.03 2.80 9.19
N GLU A 52 3.80 3.29 10.42
CA GLU A 52 4.30 4.61 10.84
C GLU A 52 5.82 4.68 10.76
N ARG A 53 6.53 3.61 11.12
CA ARG A 53 7.99 3.53 10.99
C ARG A 53 8.44 3.60 9.53
N LEU A 54 7.74 2.92 8.62
CA LEU A 54 8.01 3.01 7.18
C LEU A 54 7.80 4.43 6.66
N ILE A 55 6.72 5.10 7.07
CA ILE A 55 6.45 6.48 6.69
C ILE A 55 7.52 7.41 7.24
N GLY A 56 7.90 7.26 8.51
CA GLY A 56 8.98 8.06 9.11
C GLY A 56 10.28 7.91 8.33
N ALA A 57 10.68 6.68 7.99
CA ALA A 57 11.84 6.44 7.16
C ALA A 57 11.70 7.01 5.73
N ALA A 58 10.50 6.92 5.13
CA ALA A 58 10.22 7.51 3.83
C ALA A 58 10.35 9.04 3.84
N MET A 59 9.84 9.71 4.89
CA MET A 59 9.95 11.16 5.06
C MET A 59 11.40 11.62 5.32
N MET A 60 12.25 10.77 5.91
CA MET A 60 13.68 11.05 6.04
C MET A 60 14.39 11.03 4.69
N LEU A 61 13.96 10.19 3.74
CA LEU A 61 14.53 10.11 2.40
C LEU A 61 13.91 11.13 1.43
N ASP A 62 12.66 11.52 1.66
CA ASP A 62 11.92 12.48 0.85
C ASP A 62 11.07 13.40 1.75
N PRO A 63 11.65 14.53 2.20
CA PRO A 63 10.97 15.48 3.10
C PRO A 63 9.77 16.20 2.48
N SER A 64 9.54 16.06 1.17
CA SER A 64 8.38 16.63 0.49
C SER A 64 7.09 15.86 0.78
N ILE A 65 7.20 14.64 1.33
CA ILE A 65 6.05 13.83 1.70
C ILE A 65 5.22 14.54 2.75
N ARG A 66 3.92 14.67 2.46
CA ARG A 66 2.91 15.22 3.38
C ARG A 66 2.25 14.09 4.16
N ALA A 67 1.97 14.34 5.44
CA ALA A 67 1.19 13.46 6.32
C ALA A 67 0.04 14.21 7.01
N ASP A 68 -0.41 15.32 6.41
CA ASP A 68 -1.44 16.23 6.91
C ASP A 68 -2.87 15.72 6.69
N LEU A 69 -3.02 14.54 6.06
CA LEU A 69 -4.30 13.90 5.74
C LEU A 69 -5.21 14.75 4.84
N SER A 70 -4.63 15.71 4.10
CA SER A 70 -5.34 16.58 3.18
C SER A 70 -5.16 16.14 1.73
N GLY A 71 -6.25 16.13 0.96
CA GLY A 71 -6.22 15.75 -0.45
C GLY A 71 -5.98 14.26 -0.69
N ASN A 72 -5.48 13.94 -1.88
CA ASN A 72 -5.21 12.56 -2.28
C ASN A 72 -4.22 11.89 -1.33
N THR A 73 -4.53 10.68 -0.85
CA THR A 73 -3.77 10.03 0.23
C THR A 73 -3.52 8.54 -0.05
N ILE A 74 -2.32 8.08 0.25
CA ILE A 74 -1.95 6.66 0.30
C ILE A 74 -1.97 6.20 1.75
N ILE A 75 -2.72 5.14 2.03
CA ILE A 75 -2.69 4.41 3.29
C ILE A 75 -1.71 3.24 3.17
N LEU A 76 -0.68 3.23 3.99
CA LEU A 76 0.34 2.18 4.02
C LEU A 76 0.03 1.13 5.09
N GLY A 77 -0.04 -0.13 4.68
CA GLY A 77 -0.11 -1.31 5.53
C GLY A 77 1.12 -2.21 5.39
N ILE A 78 1.39 -3.04 6.39
CA ILE A 78 2.46 -4.05 6.29
C ILE A 78 1.91 -5.34 5.70
N ASN A 79 0.84 -5.85 6.28
CA ASN A 79 0.20 -7.08 5.87
C ASN A 79 -1.29 -6.79 5.63
N ILE A 80 -1.89 -7.49 4.68
CA ILE A 80 -3.33 -7.52 4.51
C ILE A 80 -3.84 -8.96 4.67
N ALA A 81 -4.82 -9.13 5.55
CA ALA A 81 -5.57 -10.38 5.77
C ALA A 81 -7.09 -10.18 5.66
N SER A 82 -7.59 -8.97 5.88
CA SER A 82 -9.03 -8.64 5.78
C SER A 82 -9.29 -7.19 5.35
N GLY A 83 -8.25 -6.38 5.20
CA GLY A 83 -8.38 -4.93 4.94
C GLY A 83 -8.86 -4.08 6.13
N THR A 84 -9.17 -4.66 7.30
CA THR A 84 -9.75 -3.92 8.44
C THR A 84 -8.94 -2.70 8.87
N GLN A 85 -7.60 -2.82 8.91
CA GLN A 85 -6.74 -1.71 9.29
C GLN A 85 -6.77 -0.57 8.26
N LEU A 86 -6.78 -0.92 6.96
CA LEU A 86 -6.90 0.05 5.88
C LEU A 86 -8.26 0.76 5.92
N ALA A 87 -9.35 0.01 6.08
CA ALA A 87 -10.70 0.56 6.18
C ALA A 87 -10.83 1.51 7.39
N ARG A 88 -10.25 1.16 8.54
CA ARG A 88 -10.24 2.05 9.72
C ARG A 88 -9.45 3.33 9.47
N ALA A 89 -8.30 3.25 8.82
CA ALA A 89 -7.51 4.43 8.46
C ALA A 89 -8.25 5.31 7.44
N ALA A 90 -8.87 4.71 6.42
CA ALA A 90 -9.67 5.41 5.42
C ALA A 90 -10.89 6.10 6.06
N ALA A 91 -11.62 5.39 6.93
CA ALA A 91 -12.72 5.99 7.69
C ALA A 91 -12.25 7.18 8.53
N LYS A 92 -11.07 7.12 9.15
CA LYS A 92 -10.48 8.25 9.90
C LYS A 92 -10.20 9.45 8.97
N ILE A 93 -9.64 9.24 7.79
CA ILE A 93 -9.43 10.30 6.77
C ILE A 93 -10.79 10.95 6.42
N ARG A 94 -11.81 10.13 6.17
CA ARG A 94 -13.16 10.59 5.80
C ARG A 94 -13.84 11.37 6.93
N LEU A 95 -13.68 10.93 8.18
CA LEU A 95 -14.18 11.63 9.37
C LEU A 95 -13.55 13.01 9.56
N LEU A 96 -12.30 13.20 9.12
CA LEU A 96 -11.62 14.49 9.10
C LEU A 96 -12.03 15.39 7.91
N GLY A 97 -13.04 14.97 7.14
CA GLY A 97 -13.62 15.77 6.05
C GLY A 97 -12.93 15.61 4.70
N ASN A 98 -11.88 14.79 4.59
CA ASN A 98 -11.20 14.57 3.33
C ASN A 98 -12.06 13.66 2.42
N ARG A 99 -12.43 14.18 1.24
CA ARG A 99 -13.24 13.49 0.20
C ARG A 99 -12.43 13.13 -1.06
N SER A 100 -11.13 13.32 -1.03
CA SER A 100 -10.22 13.02 -2.15
C SER A 100 -9.93 11.52 -2.27
N VAL A 101 -9.19 11.14 -3.32
CA VAL A 101 -8.86 9.74 -3.60
C VAL A 101 -7.99 9.15 -2.49
N VAL A 102 -8.35 7.96 -2.04
CA VAL A 102 -7.65 7.18 -1.01
C VAL A 102 -7.21 5.84 -1.59
N VAL A 103 -5.91 5.59 -1.60
CA VAL A 103 -5.31 4.36 -2.12
C VAL A 103 -4.71 3.56 -0.99
N GLY A 104 -4.93 2.25 -0.95
CA GLY A 104 -4.23 1.34 -0.04
C GLY A 104 -3.00 0.74 -0.71
N ILE A 105 -1.86 0.79 -0.03
CA ILE A 105 -0.66 0.05 -0.42
C ILE A 105 -0.25 -0.81 0.77
N VAL A 106 -0.04 -2.10 0.55
CA VAL A 106 0.42 -3.01 1.59
C VAL A 106 1.67 -3.75 1.17
N VAL A 107 2.56 -4.03 2.12
CA VAL A 107 3.81 -4.71 1.77
C VAL A 107 3.56 -6.17 1.36
N ASN A 108 2.70 -6.88 2.09
CA ASN A 108 2.44 -8.29 1.89
C ASN A 108 0.95 -8.61 1.89
N SER A 109 0.54 -9.54 1.01
CA SER A 109 -0.72 -10.26 1.17
C SER A 109 -0.53 -11.56 1.94
N LEU A 110 -1.48 -11.84 2.84
CA LEU A 110 -1.61 -13.10 3.56
C LEU A 110 -2.71 -14.00 2.96
N SER A 111 -3.37 -13.55 1.89
CA SER A 111 -4.40 -14.30 1.16
C SER A 111 -4.12 -14.22 -0.35
N PRO A 112 -4.24 -15.34 -1.10
CA PRO A 112 -4.08 -15.32 -2.55
C PRO A 112 -5.16 -14.50 -3.27
N ASP A 113 -6.36 -14.38 -2.68
CA ASP A 113 -7.53 -13.76 -3.34
C ASP A 113 -7.66 -12.25 -3.08
N TRP A 114 -6.57 -11.59 -2.68
CA TRP A 114 -6.60 -10.19 -2.25
C TRP A 114 -7.03 -9.22 -3.37
N ALA A 115 -6.77 -9.58 -4.63
CA ALA A 115 -7.08 -8.74 -5.79
C ALA A 115 -8.60 -8.52 -5.97
N GLU A 116 -9.43 -9.43 -5.45
CA GLU A 116 -10.89 -9.32 -5.51
C GLU A 116 -11.47 -8.49 -4.34
N TRP A 117 -10.63 -8.10 -3.38
CA TRP A 117 -11.10 -7.45 -2.16
C TRP A 117 -11.48 -6.00 -2.39
N LYS A 118 -12.67 -5.66 -1.91
CA LYS A 118 -13.09 -4.27 -1.75
C LYS A 118 -12.91 -3.86 -0.30
N VAL A 119 -11.95 -2.97 -0.07
CA VAL A 119 -11.75 -2.37 1.24
C VAL A 119 -12.64 -1.12 1.33
N PRO A 120 -13.54 -1.01 2.32
CA PRO A 120 -14.38 0.17 2.48
C PRO A 120 -13.57 1.47 2.51
N GLU A 121 -14.07 2.50 1.83
CA GLU A 121 -13.46 3.85 1.74
C GLU A 121 -12.08 3.93 1.07
N VAL A 122 -11.60 2.82 0.50
CA VAL A 122 -10.35 2.75 -0.28
C VAL A 122 -10.70 2.53 -1.74
N ASP A 123 -10.24 3.45 -2.61
CA ASP A 123 -10.56 3.48 -4.03
C ASP A 123 -9.76 2.45 -4.84
N SER A 124 -8.56 2.10 -4.40
CA SER A 124 -7.68 1.10 -5.06
C SER A 124 -6.72 0.47 -4.05
N LEU A 125 -6.37 -0.79 -4.24
CA LEU A 125 -5.48 -1.56 -3.36
C LEU A 125 -4.30 -2.15 -4.13
N PHE A 126 -3.10 -2.00 -3.58
CA PHE A 126 -1.84 -2.50 -4.15
C PHE A 126 -1.05 -3.32 -3.12
N VAL A 127 -0.36 -4.37 -3.57
CA VAL A 127 0.50 -5.22 -2.73
C VAL A 127 1.93 -5.23 -3.27
N THR A 128 2.93 -4.90 -2.45
CA THR A 128 4.32 -4.73 -2.90
C THR A 128 5.11 -6.03 -3.06
N SER A 129 4.74 -7.10 -2.34
CA SER A 129 5.42 -8.40 -2.44
C SER A 129 5.30 -9.03 -3.83
N GLU A 130 4.38 -8.53 -4.65
CA GLU A 130 4.17 -8.92 -6.04
C GLU A 130 4.88 -7.99 -7.03
N TRP A 131 5.58 -6.96 -6.55
CA TRP A 131 6.43 -6.09 -7.36
C TRP A 131 7.75 -6.81 -7.66
N GLY A 132 7.69 -7.83 -8.51
CA GLY A 132 8.83 -8.34 -9.29
C GLY A 132 9.10 -7.46 -10.51
N GLU A 133 9.95 -7.91 -11.44
CA GLU A 133 10.33 -7.15 -12.67
C GLU A 133 9.15 -6.70 -13.56
N ASN A 134 7.94 -7.18 -13.30
CA ASN A 134 6.72 -6.74 -13.96
C ASN A 134 5.77 -6.05 -12.98
N LEU A 135 5.91 -4.73 -12.88
CA LEU A 135 5.07 -3.80 -12.09
C LEU A 135 3.56 -3.78 -12.49
N TYR A 136 3.15 -4.52 -13.52
CA TYR A 136 1.89 -4.25 -14.24
C TYR A 136 0.78 -5.30 -14.11
N SER A 137 0.94 -6.40 -13.37
CA SER A 137 -0.10 -7.44 -13.29
C SER A 137 -1.19 -7.20 -12.23
N GLY A 138 -1.01 -6.25 -11.31
CA GLY A 138 -1.88 -6.10 -10.13
C GLY A 138 -2.75 -4.83 -10.05
N LEU A 139 -2.81 -4.00 -11.10
CA LEU A 139 -3.62 -2.76 -11.10
C LEU A 139 -5.12 -3.07 -11.24
N VAL A 140 -5.79 -3.41 -10.14
CA VAL A 140 -7.26 -3.40 -10.08
C VAL A 140 -7.72 -1.95 -9.89
N PHE A 141 -7.99 -1.27 -11.01
CA PHE A 141 -8.57 0.07 -10.99
C PHE A 141 -10.03 0.01 -10.50
N GLY A 142 -10.27 0.46 -9.26
CA GLY A 142 -11.62 0.75 -8.79
C GLY A 142 -12.25 1.89 -9.61
N LYS A 143 -13.58 1.83 -9.78
CA LYS A 143 -14.37 2.84 -10.53
C LYS A 143 -14.09 4.24 -9.97
N GLY A 144 -13.28 5.03 -10.68
CA GLY A 144 -12.96 6.41 -10.30
C GLY A 144 -11.51 6.81 -10.58
N ALA A 145 -10.60 5.85 -10.71
CA ALA A 145 -9.25 6.13 -11.20
C ALA A 145 -9.34 6.52 -12.68
N LYS A 146 -9.06 7.79 -13.00
CA LYS A 146 -8.82 8.21 -14.38
C LYS A 146 -7.80 7.24 -14.97
N ARG A 147 -8.24 6.56 -16.03
CA ARG A 147 -7.43 5.75 -16.94
C ARG A 147 -6.08 6.45 -17.10
N CYS A 148 -5.00 5.85 -16.60
CA CYS A 148 -3.68 6.30 -16.95
C CYS A 148 -3.50 5.90 -18.42
N GLU A 149 -3.91 6.80 -19.34
CA GLU A 149 -3.80 6.63 -20.78
C GLU A 149 -2.34 6.76 -21.20
N ARG A 150 -1.52 5.80 -20.80
CA ARG A 150 -0.35 5.37 -21.57
C ARG A 150 -0.39 3.87 -21.61
N GLY A 151 -1.06 3.37 -22.65
CA GLY A 151 -1.01 1.95 -22.98
C GLY A 151 0.43 1.55 -23.26
N LEU A 152 0.87 0.48 -22.62
CA LEU A 152 1.95 -0.34 -23.14
C LEU A 152 1.44 -1.76 -23.23
N ARG A 153 1.12 -2.15 -24.48
CA ARG A 153 1.04 -3.55 -24.88
C ARG A 153 2.45 -4.12 -24.82
N VAL A 154 2.62 -5.23 -24.15
CA VAL A 154 3.74 -6.16 -24.40
C VAL A 154 3.05 -7.52 -24.50
N GLY A 155 2.81 -8.07 -25.69
CA GLY A 155 3.83 -8.38 -26.69
C GLY A 155 4.50 -9.68 -26.26
N ALA A 156 3.83 -10.81 -26.48
CA ALA A 156 4.41 -12.13 -26.29
C ALA A 156 5.61 -12.29 -27.22
N ILE A 157 6.76 -12.64 -26.66
CA ILE A 157 7.85 -13.34 -27.36
C ILE A 157 8.31 -14.45 -26.42
#